data_AF-A0A957AI13-F1
#
_entry.id   AF-A0A957AI13-F1
#
_cell.length_a   1.000
_cell.length_b   1.000
_cell.length_c   1.000
_cell.angle_alpha   90.00
_cell.angle_beta   90.00
_cell.angle_gamma   90.00
#
_symmetry.space_group_name_H-M   'P 1'
#
loop_
_entity.id
_entity.type
_entity.pdbx_description
1 polymer ?
#
loop_
_entity_poly.entity_id
_entity_poly.type
_entity_poly.pdbx_seq_one_letter_code
_entity_poly.pdbx_strand_id
1 'polypeptide(L)' 'MPSIVGICYTQLTDTEREINGLLTADRTPKAYPALIRSLLQQPARSMPAETTFGSLTSSVG' A
#
# COMPACT_ATOMS: atom_id res chain seq x y z
N MET A 1 24.12 -1.29 -2.18
CA MET A 1 23.07 -2.33 -2.10
C MET A 1 21.78 -1.75 -2.66
N PRO A 2 20.92 -2.52 -3.34
CA PRO A 2 19.66 -1.99 -3.86
C PRO A 2 18.75 -1.57 -2.70
N SER A 3 18.20 -0.36 -2.78
CA SER A 3 17.15 0.11 -1.87
C SER A 3 15.82 -0.52 -2.24
N ILE A 4 15.04 -0.93 -1.23
CA ILE A 4 13.64 -1.32 -1.44
C ILE A 4 12.82 -0.04 -1.59
N VAL A 5 12.11 0.09 -2.71
CA VAL A 5 11.36 1.32 -3.08
C VAL A 5 9.85 1.11 -3.14
N GLY A 6 9.36 -0.10 -2.89
CA GLY A 6 7.93 -0.41 -2.91
C GLY A 6 7.62 -1.89 -2.80
N ILE A 7 6.32 -2.21 -2.88
CA ILE A 7 5.80 -3.58 -2.90
C ILE A 7 4.90 -3.77 -4.12
N CYS A 8 4.88 -4.99 -4.65
CA CYS A 8 3.94 -5.41 -5.68
C CYS A 8 3.06 -6.52 -5.12
N TYR A 9 1.74 -6.34 -5.18
CA TYR A 9 0.80 -7.42 -4.90
C TYR A 9 0.50 -8.15 -6.21
N THR A 10 0.89 -9.42 -6.29
CA THR A 10 0.98 -10.14 -7.57
C THR A 10 -0.34 -10.70 -8.08
N GLN A 11 -1.42 -10.63 -7.30
CA GLN A 11 -2.75 -11.14 -7.67
C GLN A 11 -3.82 -10.10 -7.39
N LEU A 12 -4.22 -9.36 -8.41
CA LEU A 12 -5.25 -8.33 -8.24
C LEU A 12 -6.63 -8.97 -8.03
N THR A 13 -6.97 -10.01 -8.79
CA THR A 13 -8.22 -10.76 -8.69
C THR A 13 -7.96 -12.20 -8.29
N ASP A 14 -8.98 -12.86 -7.79
CA ASP A 14 -8.98 -14.33 -7.67
C ASP A 14 -8.76 -14.98 -9.03
N THR A 15 -8.18 -16.18 -8.96
CA THR A 15 -7.99 -17.08 -10.09
C THR A 15 -8.79 -18.35 -9.85
N GLU A 16 -8.89 -19.23 -10.85
CA GLU A 16 -9.61 -20.51 -10.70
C GLU A 16 -9.03 -21.40 -9.59
N ARG A 17 -7.74 -21.25 -9.26
CA ARG A 17 -7.06 -22.10 -8.27
C ARG A 17 -6.79 -21.42 -6.94
N GLU A 18 -6.86 -20.10 -6.88
CA GLU A 18 -6.45 -19.33 -5.69
C GLU A 18 -7.42 -18.17 -5.43
N ILE A 19 -7.85 -18.04 -4.17
CA ILE A 19 -8.77 -17.01 -3.68
C ILE A 19 -8.06 -15.89 -2.90
N ASN A 20 -6.79 -15.66 -3.21
CA ASN A 20 -5.92 -14.67 -2.58
C ASN A 20 -5.89 -13.33 -3.33
N GLY A 21 -6.79 -13.07 -4.28
CA GLY A 21 -6.90 -11.75 -4.91
C GLY A 21 -7.43 -10.69 -3.94
N LEU A 22 -7.08 -9.42 -4.18
CA LEU A 22 -7.70 -8.26 -3.50
C LEU A 22 -9.17 -8.07 -3.92
N LEU A 23 -9.51 -8.56 -5.12
CA LEU A 23 -10.86 -8.60 -5.67
C LEU A 23 -11.26 -10.05 -5.93
N THR A 24 -12.55 -10.33 -5.95
CA THR A 24 -13.11 -11.59 -6.45
C THR A 24 -12.85 -11.74 -7.96
N ALA A 25 -13.16 -12.91 -8.52
CA ALA A 25 -12.98 -13.19 -9.95
C ALA A 25 -13.78 -12.24 -10.86
N ASP A 26 -14.96 -11.80 -10.41
CA ASP A 26 -15.81 -10.80 -11.06
C ASP A 26 -15.38 -9.34 -10.78
N ARG A 27 -14.22 -9.14 -10.14
CA ARG A 27 -13.66 -7.83 -9.76
C ARG A 27 -14.49 -7.09 -8.72
N THR A 28 -15.21 -7.80 -7.85
CA THR A 28 -15.82 -7.22 -6.67
C THR A 28 -14.75 -7.08 -5.56
N PRO A 29 -14.52 -5.88 -4.99
CA PRO A 29 -13.52 -5.70 -3.93
C PRO A 29 -13.85 -6.54 -2.68
N LYS A 30 -12.85 -7.23 -2.13
CA LYS A 30 -13.01 -7.97 -0.85
C LYS A 30 -12.83 -7.11 0.39
N ALA A 31 -12.21 -5.95 0.23
CA ALA A 31 -12.06 -4.93 1.24
C ALA A 31 -12.29 -3.56 0.60
N TYR A 32 -12.58 -2.56 1.43
CA TYR A 32 -12.76 -1.19 0.94
C TYR A 32 -11.48 -0.67 0.27
N PRO A 33 -11.50 -0.29 -1.02
CA PRO A 33 -10.30 0.23 -1.70
C PRO A 33 -9.70 1.44 -1.00
N ALA A 34 -10.53 2.28 -0.36
CA ALA A 34 -10.10 3.42 0.43
C ALA A 34 -9.22 3.02 1.63
N LEU A 35 -9.49 1.86 2.26
CA LEU A 35 -8.68 1.33 3.35
C LEU A 35 -7.31 0.86 2.85
N ILE A 36 -7.26 0.16 1.72
CA ILE A 36 -5.99 -0.27 1.11
C ILE A 36 -5.15 0.95 0.73
N ARG A 37 -5.78 1.96 0.13
CA ARG A 37 -5.12 3.23 -0.19
C ARG A 37 -4.53 3.91 1.06
N SER A 38 -5.30 4.02 2.14
CA SER A 38 -4.82 4.69 3.35
C SER A 38 -3.64 3.96 3.99
N LEU A 39 -3.56 2.64 3.86
CA LEU A 39 -2.42 1.84 4.30
C LEU A 39 -1.19 2.05 3.40
N LEU A 40 -1.37 2.05 2.08
CA LEU A 40 -0.25 2.21 1.13
C LEU A 40 0.33 3.63 1.09
N GLN A 41 -0.38 4.62 1.60
CA GLN A 41 0.08 6.00 1.70
C GLN A 41 0.84 6.30 3.00
N GLN A 42 0.89 5.36 3.94
CA GLN A 42 1.66 5.52 5.16
C GLN A 42 3.15 5.29 4.89
N PRO A 43 4.04 6.01 5.60
CA PRO A 43 5.46 5.69 5.55
C PRO A 43 5.67 4.24 6.00
N ALA A 44 6.61 3.55 5.34
CA ALA A 44 6.97 2.20 5.75
C ALA A 44 7.40 2.22 7.22
N ARG A 45 6.91 1.27 8.02
CA ARG A 45 7.21 1.21 9.46
C ARG A 45 8.71 1.12 9.78
N SER A 46 9.49 0.62 8.83
CA SER A 46 10.96 0.53 8.93
C SER A 46 11.67 1.86 8.70
N MET A 47 10.99 2.89 8.21
CA MET A 47 11.59 4.21 8.05
C MET A 47 11.72 4.89 9.43
N PRO A 48 12.87 5.52 9.73
CA PRO A 48 13.01 6.38 10.88
C PRO A 48 11.96 7.49 10.85
N ALA A 49 11.36 7.80 12.01
CA ALA A 49 10.29 8.81 12.10
C ALA A 49 10.74 10.18 11.57
N GLU A 50 12.02 10.53 11.76
CA GLU A 50 12.66 11.75 11.27
C GLU A 50 12.73 11.85 9.73
N THR A 51 12.67 10.73 9.01
CA THR A 51 12.76 10.66 7.55
C THR A 51 11.38 10.69 6.87
N THR A 52 10.29 10.80 7.64
CA THR A 52 8.94 10.85 7.10
C THR A 52 8.71 12.20 6.40
N PHE A 53 8.56 12.17 5.07
CA PHE A 53 8.19 13.33 4.25
C PHE A 53 6.87 13.93 4.76
N GLY A 54 6.98 14.96 5.59
CA GLY A 54 5.86 15.60 6.29
C GLY A 54 6.32 16.48 7.46
N SER A 55 7.43 16.11 8.12
CA SER A 55 8.06 16.92 9.19
C SER A 55 8.60 18.29 8.73
N LEU A 56 8.80 18.49 7.42
CA LEU A 56 9.31 19.75 6.84
C LEU A 56 8.21 20.69 6.31
N THR A 57 6.93 20.47 6.63
CA THR A 57 5.83 21.34 6.18
C THR A 57 5.18 22.20 7.27
N SER A 58 5.72 22.23 8.49
CA SER A 58 5.23 23.10 9.57
C SER A 58 6.22 24.18 10.01
N SER A 59 6.97 24.78 9.08
CA SER A 59 7.77 25.99 9.38
C SER A 59 7.84 27.03 8.26
N VAL A 60 6.90 27.07 7.32
CA VAL A 60 6.76 28.21 6.39
C VAL A 60 5.32 28.68 6.36
N GLY A 61 5.08 29.82 7.02
CA GLY A 61 3.94 30.72 6.80
C GLY A 61 2.67 30.40 7.57
#